data_AF-A0A8C3IHD4-F1
#
_entry.id   AF-A0A8C3IHD4-F1
#
_cell.length_a   1.000
_cell.length_b   1.000
_cell.length_c   1.000
_cell.angle_alpha   90.00
_cell.angle_beta   90.00
_cell.angle_gamma   90.00
#
_symmetry.space_group_name_H-M   'P 1'
#
loop_
_entity.id
_entity.type
_entity.pdbx_description
1 polymer ?
#
loop_
_entity_poly.entity_id
_entity_poly.type
_entity_poly.pdbx_seq_one_letter_code
_entity_poly.pdbx_strand_id
1 'polypeptide(L)'
;MKASIIATFFALSLTCTYATKEATKKNKKAKLYVPELDCDIKAGKIINPEFIAKCPPGCQDIKYRVYGTDIYASFSSVCSAAIHSGTIDNSGGKILVQKVAGQSGYRGSFSNGIRSLSLPRWRESFIVSEGKPKKGVTYPSTLEYSSSKSSPVKAGK
;
A
#
# COMPACT_ATOMS: atom_id res chain seq x y z
N MET A 1 -16.86 -18.99 -87.79
CA MET A 1 -16.85 -20.21 -86.95
C MET A 1 -15.48 -20.28 -86.28
N LYS A 2 -15.38 -20.02 -84.97
CA LYS A 2 -14.09 -19.85 -84.28
C LYS A 2 -13.69 -21.12 -83.53
N ALA A 3 -12.53 -21.66 -83.91
CA ALA A 3 -11.63 -22.52 -83.12
C ALA A 3 -11.10 -21.74 -81.88
N SER A 4 -10.44 -22.31 -80.87
CA SER A 4 -10.32 -23.62 -80.25
C SER A 4 -9.38 -23.37 -79.04
N ILE A 5 -9.64 -24.02 -77.90
CA ILE A 5 -8.73 -24.31 -76.77
C ILE A 5 -8.07 -23.10 -76.05
N ILE A 6 -8.24 -23.04 -74.73
CA ILE A 6 -7.17 -23.04 -73.72
C ILE A 6 -7.85 -23.17 -72.35
N ALA A 7 -7.62 -24.31 -71.71
CA ALA A 7 -7.96 -24.57 -70.33
C ALA A 7 -7.05 -23.74 -69.41
N THR A 8 -7.63 -22.91 -68.56
CA THR A 8 -6.89 -22.25 -67.47
C THR A 8 -7.51 -22.65 -66.14
N PHE A 9 -6.91 -23.67 -65.54
CA PHE A 9 -6.86 -23.89 -64.10
C PHE A 9 -6.33 -22.61 -63.44
N PHE A 10 -7.15 -21.95 -62.62
CA PHE A 10 -6.65 -21.03 -61.61
C PHE A 10 -7.27 -21.42 -60.27
N ALA A 11 -6.62 -22.41 -59.67
CA ALA A 11 -6.69 -22.66 -58.24
C ALA A 11 -6.11 -21.44 -57.52
N LEU A 12 -6.96 -20.52 -57.10
CA LEU A 12 -6.54 -19.43 -56.23
C LEU A 12 -6.48 -19.96 -54.79
N SER A 13 -5.37 -20.63 -54.49
CA SER A 13 -4.90 -20.91 -53.14
C SER A 13 -4.64 -19.58 -52.43
N LEU A 14 -5.61 -19.12 -51.65
CA LEU A 14 -5.41 -18.03 -50.71
C LEU A 14 -4.61 -18.58 -49.52
N THR A 15 -3.28 -18.60 -49.66
CA THR A 15 -2.37 -18.86 -48.55
C THR A 15 -2.50 -17.72 -47.56
N CYS A 16 -3.30 -17.92 -46.50
CA CYS A 16 -3.22 -17.09 -45.30
C CYS A 16 -1.80 -17.25 -44.73
N THR A 17 -0.93 -16.29 -45.00
CA THR A 17 0.27 -16.05 -44.21
C THR A 17 -0.20 -15.65 -42.82
N TYR A 18 -0.23 -16.63 -41.91
CA TYR A 18 -0.42 -16.39 -40.49
C TYR A 18 0.77 -15.57 -40.00
N ALA A 19 0.55 -14.26 -39.90
CA ALA A 19 1.46 -13.37 -39.20
C ALA A 19 1.57 -13.86 -37.74
N THR A 20 2.77 -14.27 -37.36
CA THR A 20 3.16 -14.54 -36.00
C THR A 20 2.90 -13.30 -35.16
N LYS A 21 1.85 -13.32 -34.34
CA LYS A 21 1.70 -12.30 -33.30
C LYS A 21 2.77 -12.57 -32.26
N GLU A 22 3.83 -11.77 -32.32
CA GLU A 22 4.83 -11.73 -31.28
C GLU A 22 4.14 -11.51 -29.92
N ALA A 23 4.40 -12.44 -29.01
CA ALA A 23 4.06 -12.29 -27.62
C ALA A 23 4.84 -11.10 -27.07
N THR A 24 4.23 -9.92 -27.07
CA THR A 24 4.72 -8.79 -26.27
C THR A 24 4.64 -9.24 -24.81
N LYS A 25 5.78 -9.69 -24.31
CA LYS A 25 6.08 -10.02 -22.92
C LYS A 25 5.85 -8.75 -22.12
N LYS A 26 4.59 -8.50 -21.70
CA LYS A 26 4.30 -7.49 -20.68
C LYS A 26 5.09 -7.91 -19.45
N ASN A 27 6.18 -7.19 -19.23
CA ASN A 27 7.03 -7.32 -18.06
C ASN A 27 6.13 -7.08 -16.84
N LYS A 28 5.57 -8.16 -16.28
CA LYS A 28 4.76 -8.14 -15.07
C LYS A 28 5.71 -7.69 -13.97
N LYS A 29 5.77 -6.39 -13.74
CA LYS A 29 6.35 -5.80 -12.53
C LYS A 29 5.82 -6.63 -11.36
N ALA A 30 6.70 -7.33 -10.66
CA ALA A 30 6.31 -8.18 -9.54
C ALA A 30 5.40 -7.35 -8.61
N LYS A 31 4.16 -7.82 -8.40
CA LYS A 31 3.18 -7.09 -7.59
C LYS A 31 3.73 -7.05 -6.17
N LEU A 32 4.25 -5.89 -5.75
CA LEU A 32 4.73 -5.67 -4.39
C LEU A 32 3.56 -5.96 -3.43
N TYR A 33 3.70 -6.99 -2.60
CA TYR A 33 2.72 -7.31 -1.58
C TYR A 33 2.83 -6.27 -0.46
N VAL A 34 1.72 -5.57 -0.18
CA VAL A 34 1.64 -4.55 0.87
C VAL A 34 0.88 -5.15 2.06
N PRO A 35 1.48 -5.22 3.25
CA PRO A 35 0.82 -5.74 4.44
C PRO A 35 -0.38 -4.88 4.86
N GLU A 36 -1.44 -5.51 5.35
CA GLU A 36 -2.63 -4.86 5.89
C GLU A 36 -2.52 -4.75 7.41
N LEU A 37 -2.97 -3.63 7.98
CA LEU A 37 -2.92 -3.34 9.42
C LEU A 37 -4.31 -3.29 10.02
N ASP A 38 -4.48 -3.79 11.24
CA ASP A 38 -5.68 -3.49 12.02
C ASP A 38 -5.61 -2.06 12.59
N CYS A 39 -6.76 -1.43 12.79
CA CYS A 39 -6.85 -0.05 13.29
C CYS A 39 -6.23 0.14 14.69
N ASP A 40 -6.08 -0.91 15.50
CA ASP A 40 -5.47 -0.86 16.83
C ASP A 40 -3.94 -1.02 16.82
N ILE A 41 -3.35 -1.34 15.66
CA ILE A 41 -1.89 -1.49 15.54
C ILE A 41 -1.22 -0.13 15.75
N LYS A 42 -0.36 -0.09 16.76
CA LYS A 42 0.46 1.06 17.12
C LYS A 42 1.82 0.98 16.43
N ALA A 43 2.37 2.12 16.02
CA ALA A 43 3.65 2.15 15.31
C ALA A 43 4.80 1.52 16.11
N GLY A 44 4.79 1.67 17.44
CA GLY A 44 5.81 1.11 18.33
C GLY A 44 5.78 -0.42 18.45
N LYS A 45 4.71 -1.09 17.97
CA LYS A 45 4.68 -2.56 17.89
C LYS A 45 5.44 -3.11 16.68
N ILE A 46 5.55 -2.32 15.61
CA ILE A 46 6.23 -2.70 14.36
C ILE A 46 7.70 -2.32 14.50
N ILE A 47 8.64 -3.20 14.16
CA ILE A 47 10.09 -2.95 14.33
C ILE A 47 10.64 -2.16 13.14
N ASN A 48 10.10 -2.39 11.93
CA ASN A 48 10.62 -1.81 10.70
C ASN A 48 10.73 -0.28 10.77
N PRO A 49 11.88 0.31 10.42
CA PRO A 49 12.09 1.76 10.49
C PRO A 49 11.30 2.53 9.41
N GLU A 50 11.06 1.91 8.26
CA GLU A 50 10.21 2.45 7.19
C GLU A 50 9.46 1.30 6.53
N PHE A 51 8.15 1.46 6.30
CA PHE A 51 7.33 0.44 5.65
C PHE A 51 6.10 1.04 4.97
N ILE A 52 5.63 0.35 3.93
CA ILE A 52 4.32 0.63 3.33
C ILE A 52 3.32 -0.35 3.92
N ALA A 53 2.15 0.16 4.28
CA ALA A 53 1.05 -0.64 4.77
C ALA A 53 -0.27 -0.18 4.15
N LYS A 54 -1.30 -1.02 4.26
CA LYS A 54 -2.67 -0.70 3.90
C LYS A 54 -3.53 -0.65 5.16
N CYS A 55 -4.28 0.43 5.33
CA CYS A 55 -5.26 0.60 6.39
C CYS A 55 -6.66 0.23 5.90
N PRO A 56 -7.47 -0.46 6.74
CA PRO A 56 -8.87 -0.73 6.48
C PRO A 56 -9.70 0.53 6.70
N PRO A 57 -10.96 0.54 6.22
CA PRO A 57 -11.91 1.58 6.58
C PRO A 57 -12.29 1.54 8.08
N GLY A 58 -12.81 2.65 8.59
CA GLY A 58 -13.44 2.69 9.92
C GLY A 58 -12.47 2.90 11.10
N CYS A 59 -11.27 3.42 10.86
CA CYS A 59 -10.28 3.68 11.92
C CYS A 59 -10.45 5.03 12.64
N GLN A 60 -11.62 5.68 12.57
CA GLN A 60 -11.90 6.98 13.19
C GLN A 60 -12.48 6.91 14.62
N ASP A 61 -12.52 5.72 15.22
CA ASP A 61 -13.05 5.49 16.57
C ASP A 61 -12.10 6.02 17.67
N ILE A 62 -12.67 6.60 18.73
CA ILE A 62 -11.95 7.16 19.90
C ILE A 62 -11.07 6.14 20.64
N LYS A 63 -11.34 4.83 20.49
CA LYS A 63 -10.48 3.78 21.08
C LYS A 63 -9.10 3.73 20.43
N TYR A 64 -8.98 4.19 19.18
CA TYR A 64 -7.72 4.24 18.44
C TYR A 64 -7.02 5.58 18.69
N ARG A 65 -6.29 5.64 19.80
CA ARG A 65 -5.69 6.89 20.27
C ARG A 65 -4.58 7.38 19.33
N VAL A 66 -4.54 8.69 19.13
CA VAL A 66 -3.50 9.40 18.38
C VAL A 66 -2.87 10.45 19.30
N TYR A 67 -1.54 10.55 19.28
CA TYR A 67 -0.77 11.51 20.07
C TYR A 67 0.17 12.31 19.18
N GLY A 68 0.00 13.62 19.14
CA GLY A 68 0.75 14.53 18.28
C GLY A 68 0.06 14.89 16.96
N THR A 69 0.68 15.83 16.25
CA THR A 69 0.27 16.39 14.96
C THR A 69 1.50 16.48 14.09
N ASP A 70 1.40 16.09 12.81
CA ASP A 70 2.48 15.95 11.82
C ASP A 70 3.51 14.86 12.18
N ILE A 71 4.04 14.92 13.39
CA ILE A 71 4.90 13.91 14.00
C ILE A 71 4.12 13.26 15.14
N TYR A 72 3.89 11.95 15.01
CA TYR A 72 3.06 11.18 15.92
C TYR A 72 3.92 10.33 16.84
N ALA A 73 3.62 10.29 18.13
CA ALA A 73 4.31 9.40 19.05
C ALA A 73 4.03 7.94 18.67
N SER A 74 5.02 7.05 18.75
CA SER A 74 4.87 5.64 18.32
C SER A 74 3.84 4.85 19.13
N PHE A 75 3.32 5.42 20.21
CA PHE A 75 2.17 4.88 20.96
C PHE A 75 0.81 5.07 20.26
N SER A 76 0.77 5.83 19.17
CA SER A 76 -0.44 6.12 18.40
C SER A 76 -0.81 4.97 17.46
N SER A 77 -2.11 4.80 17.19
CA SER A 77 -2.58 3.99 16.07
C SER A 77 -2.04 4.54 14.75
N VAL A 78 -1.51 3.66 13.90
CA VAL A 78 -0.95 4.03 12.60
C VAL A 78 -2.05 4.55 11.67
N CYS A 79 -3.16 3.82 11.56
CA CYS A 79 -4.22 4.15 10.62
C CYS A 79 -5.02 5.38 11.06
N SER A 80 -5.28 5.54 12.36
CA SER A 80 -5.93 6.74 12.86
C SER A 80 -5.02 7.97 12.74
N ALA A 81 -3.70 7.83 12.91
CA ALA A 81 -2.77 8.93 12.64
C ALA A 81 -2.77 9.33 11.15
N ALA A 82 -2.86 8.35 10.25
CA ALA A 82 -2.93 8.59 8.81
C ALA A 82 -4.22 9.31 8.36
N ILE A 83 -5.35 9.00 9.00
CA ILE A 83 -6.59 9.75 8.80
C ILE A 83 -6.44 11.16 9.38
N HIS A 84 -5.92 11.28 10.61
CA HIS A 84 -5.70 12.58 11.26
C HIS A 84 -4.82 13.51 10.41
N SER A 85 -3.75 13.01 9.79
CA SER A 85 -2.90 13.79 8.87
C SER A 85 -3.58 14.14 7.55
N GLY A 86 -4.69 13.51 7.19
CA GLY A 86 -5.36 13.67 5.90
C GLY A 86 -4.64 12.93 4.77
N THR A 87 -3.72 12.01 5.10
CA THR A 87 -3.04 11.19 4.09
C THR A 87 -3.99 10.19 3.46
N ILE A 88 -4.93 9.69 4.25
CA ILE A 88 -6.06 8.87 3.81
C ILE A 88 -7.33 9.40 4.49
N ASP A 89 -8.50 9.05 3.96
CA ASP A 89 -9.77 9.28 4.62
C ASP A 89 -10.20 8.02 5.41
N ASN A 90 -11.41 8.05 5.99
CA ASN A 90 -11.94 6.92 6.75
C ASN A 90 -12.32 5.70 5.87
N SER A 91 -12.15 5.77 4.54
CA SER A 91 -12.26 4.60 3.65
C SER A 91 -11.00 3.72 3.69
N GLY A 92 -9.93 4.20 4.32
CA GLY A 92 -8.65 3.49 4.41
C GLY A 92 -7.74 3.81 3.22
N GLY A 93 -6.70 2.99 3.02
CA GLY A 93 -5.79 3.19 1.91
C GLY A 93 -4.34 2.83 2.21
N LYS A 94 -3.48 3.02 1.20
CA LYS A 94 -2.04 2.75 1.33
C LYS A 94 -1.31 3.95 1.90
N ILE A 95 -0.46 3.69 2.87
CA ILE A 95 0.34 4.68 3.58
C ILE A 95 1.79 4.26 3.61
N LEU A 96 2.68 5.24 3.67
CA LEU A 96 4.09 5.07 3.96
C LEU A 96 4.36 5.61 5.37
N VAL A 97 4.88 4.74 6.23
CA VAL A 97 5.24 5.06 7.60
C VAL A 97 6.75 5.13 7.70
N GLN A 98 7.27 6.20 8.29
CA GLN A 98 8.69 6.37 8.59
C GLN A 98 8.86 6.66 10.08
N LYS A 99 9.56 5.78 10.79
CA LYS A 99 9.94 6.00 12.18
C LYS A 99 11.06 7.03 12.29
N VAL A 100 10.96 7.88 13.29
CA VAL A 100 11.92 8.95 13.57
C VAL A 100 12.17 9.03 15.08
N ALA A 101 13.15 9.85 15.48
CA ALA A 101 13.44 10.07 16.88
C ALA A 101 12.22 10.60 17.66
N GLY A 102 12.12 10.21 18.92
CA GLY A 102 11.11 10.71 19.86
C GLY A 102 11.23 12.22 20.12
N GLN A 103 10.12 12.88 20.42
CA GLN A 103 10.09 14.28 20.86
C GLN A 103 9.91 14.45 22.37
N SER A 104 10.36 15.59 22.88
CA SER A 104 10.14 16.09 24.25
C SER A 104 8.85 16.89 24.41
N GLY A 105 7.88 16.69 23.50
CA GLY A 105 6.57 17.32 23.53
C GLY A 105 5.83 17.09 22.23
N TYR A 106 4.58 16.64 22.32
CA TYR A 106 3.68 16.48 21.19
C TYR A 106 2.45 17.36 21.41
N ARG A 107 2.06 18.12 20.39
CA ARG A 107 0.86 18.94 20.41
C ARG A 107 -0.32 18.16 19.83
N GLY A 108 -1.37 17.98 20.62
CA GLY A 108 -2.65 17.45 20.14
C GLY A 108 -3.42 18.50 19.32
N SER A 109 -4.26 18.03 18.41
CA SER A 109 -5.14 18.84 17.57
C SER A 109 -6.39 18.05 17.17
N PHE A 110 -7.32 18.70 16.46
CA PHE A 110 -8.46 18.03 15.87
C PHE A 110 -8.41 18.23 14.36
N SER A 111 -8.34 17.13 13.62
CA SER A 111 -8.19 17.14 12.16
C SER A 111 -8.83 15.89 11.57
N ASN A 112 -9.49 16.05 10.41
CA ASN A 112 -10.12 14.94 9.67
C ASN A 112 -11.01 14.04 10.55
N GLY A 113 -11.73 14.66 11.47
CA GLY A 113 -12.65 13.97 12.39
C GLY A 113 -11.98 13.13 13.48
N ILE A 114 -10.66 13.23 13.67
CA ILE A 114 -9.90 12.59 14.74
C ILE A 114 -9.35 13.64 15.69
N ARG A 115 -9.45 13.36 16.99
CA ARG A 115 -8.82 14.15 18.04
C ARG A 115 -7.52 13.49 18.46
N SER A 116 -6.40 14.13 18.16
CA SER A 116 -5.10 13.76 18.72
C SER A 116 -4.87 14.44 20.07
N LEU A 117 -4.14 13.77 20.95
CA LEU A 117 -3.84 14.24 22.30
C LEU A 117 -2.41 14.76 22.39
N SER A 118 -2.18 15.72 23.29
CA SER A 118 -0.82 16.13 23.64
C SER A 118 -0.13 15.05 24.47
N LEU A 119 1.20 14.94 24.35
CA LEU A 119 2.01 13.98 25.09
C LEU A 119 3.34 14.67 25.51
N PRO A 120 3.73 14.66 26.80
CA PRO A 120 4.91 15.40 27.25
C PRO A 120 6.23 14.91 26.67
N ARG A 121 6.48 13.60 26.65
CA ARG A 121 7.71 13.03 26.08
C ARG A 121 7.46 11.59 25.66
N TRP A 122 8.06 11.19 24.54
CA TRP A 122 8.04 9.80 24.11
C TRP A 122 9.33 9.44 23.36
N ARG A 123 9.72 8.16 23.38
CA ARG A 123 11.06 7.72 22.93
C ARG A 123 11.20 7.56 21.41
N GLU A 124 10.11 7.36 20.70
CA GLU A 124 10.11 7.08 19.26
C GLU A 124 8.89 7.75 18.61
N SER A 125 9.05 8.35 17.44
CA SER A 125 7.93 8.93 16.70
C SER A 125 7.81 8.28 15.33
N PHE A 126 6.76 8.64 14.60
CA PHE A 126 6.64 8.33 13.19
C PHE A 126 5.97 9.47 12.43
N ILE A 127 6.23 9.51 11.14
CA ILE A 127 5.59 10.37 10.15
C ILE A 127 4.84 9.47 9.17
N VAL A 128 3.68 9.92 8.72
CA VAL A 128 2.87 9.25 7.72
C VAL A 128 2.82 10.10 6.45
N SER A 129 2.92 9.43 5.30
CA SER A 129 2.77 10.03 3.97
C SER A 129 2.07 9.06 3.03
N GLU A 130 1.75 9.51 1.82
CA GLU A 130 1.10 8.67 0.81
C GLU A 130 1.90 7.39 0.56
N GLY A 131 1.23 6.25 0.42
CA GLY A 131 1.85 4.93 0.18
C GLY A 131 2.44 4.75 -1.23
N LYS A 132 3.13 5.76 -1.75
CA LYS A 132 3.89 5.72 -3.01
C LYS A 132 5.31 5.22 -2.72
N PRO A 133 5.75 4.08 -3.31
CA PRO A 133 7.11 3.60 -3.12
C PRO A 133 8.15 4.61 -3.59
N LYS A 134 9.15 4.89 -2.76
CA LYS A 134 10.33 5.69 -3.14
C LYS A 134 11.14 4.94 -4.21
N LYS A 135 11.59 5.65 -5.25
CA LYS A 135 12.41 5.04 -6.33
C LYS A 135 13.69 4.45 -5.73
N GLY A 136 14.00 3.20 -6.05
CA GLY A 136 15.21 2.52 -5.57
C GLY A 136 15.12 1.97 -4.14
N VAL A 137 13.99 2.11 -3.46
CA VAL A 137 13.77 1.54 -2.11
C VAL A 137 12.90 0.29 -2.22
N THR A 138 13.37 -0.80 -1.62
CA THR A 138 12.60 -2.05 -1.48
C THR A 138 11.95 -2.08 -0.12
N TYR A 139 10.62 -2.13 -0.09
CA TYR A 139 9.84 -2.24 1.15
C TYR A 139 9.62 -3.70 1.54
N PRO A 140 9.64 -4.03 2.85
CA PRO A 140 9.37 -5.38 3.31
C PRO A 140 7.92 -5.77 3.00
N SER A 141 7.72 -7.00 2.51
CA SER A 141 6.37 -7.56 2.28
C SER A 141 5.71 -8.03 3.57
N THR A 142 6.48 -8.22 4.64
CA THR A 142 6.01 -8.64 5.97
C THR A 142 6.53 -7.69 7.02
N LEU A 143 5.67 -7.30 7.97
CA LEU A 143 6.08 -6.46 9.09
C LEU A 143 6.58 -7.32 10.25
N GLU A 144 7.68 -6.89 10.84
CA GLU A 144 8.24 -7.50 12.04
C GLU A 144 7.65 -6.84 13.28
N TYR A 145 7.23 -7.64 14.26
CA TYR A 145 6.58 -7.14 15.47
C TYR A 145 7.45 -7.42 16.71
N SER A 146 7.51 -6.43 17.62
CA SER A 146 8.27 -6.49 18.89
C SER A 146 7.75 -7.53 19.88
N SER A 147 6.59 -8.14 19.62
CA SER A 147 5.94 -9.12 20.49
C SER A 147 5.81 -10.43 19.71
N SER A 148 6.51 -11.46 20.16
CA SER A 148 6.43 -12.82 19.68
C SER A 148 5.00 -13.40 19.82
N LYS A 149 4.19 -13.29 18.76
CA LYS A 149 3.25 -14.31 18.25
C LYS A 149 2.54 -13.75 17.02
N SER A 150 2.87 -14.31 15.86
CA SER A 150 2.07 -14.17 14.65
C SER A 150 0.66 -14.69 14.93
N SER A 151 -0.34 -13.82 14.93
CA SER A 151 -1.70 -14.26 14.62
C SER A 151 -1.68 -14.69 13.15
N PRO A 152 -2.03 -15.94 12.80
CA PRO A 152 -2.20 -16.30 11.41
C PRO A 152 -3.37 -15.47 10.87
N VAL A 153 -3.08 -14.57 9.93
CA VAL A 153 -4.11 -13.95 9.10
C VAL A 153 -4.77 -15.10 8.35
N LYS A 154 -5.98 -15.44 8.78
CA LYS A 154 -6.75 -16.56 8.28
C LYS A 154 -7.20 -16.21 6.86
N ALA A 155 -6.44 -16.67 5.86
CA ALA A 155 -6.97 -16.80 4.51
C ALA A 155 -7.96 -17.97 4.49
N GLY A 156 -9.24 -17.68 4.37
CA GLY A 156 -10.30 -18.68 4.19
C GLY A 156 -11.66 -17.99 4.15
N LYS A 157 -12.57 -18.28 3.21
CA LYS A 157 -12.66 -19.34 2.20
C LYS A 157 -13.40 -18.75 1.00
#